data_AF-A0A7X9HXU9-F1
#
_entry.id   AF-A0A7X9HXU9-F1
#
_cell.length_a   1.000
_cell.length_b   1.000
_cell.length_c   1.000
_cell.angle_alpha   90.00
_cell.angle_beta   90.00
_cell.angle_gamma   90.00
#
_symmetry.space_group_name_H-M   'P 1'
#
loop_
_entity.id
_entity.type
_entity.pdbx_description
1 polymer ?
#
loop_
_entity_poly.entity_id
_entity_poly.type
_entity_poly.pdbx_seq_one_letter_code
_entity_poly.pdbx_strand_id
1 'polypeptide(L)'
;EIKVERLVVGEEHGFPSGTVFEFDPPKVIDYRADVEDIAKYLDKLVLDENLRKSMGEKGRKRAVEVFDYRVVARRFIDILKKRALIDE
;
A
#
# COMPACT_ATOMS: atom_id res chain seq x y z
N GLU A 1 -2.38 -3.97 -14.26
CA GLU A 1 -3.35 -4.13 -13.15
C GLU A 1 -4.37 -5.19 -13.52
N ILE A 2 -4.82 -6.00 -12.57
CA ILE A 2 -5.90 -6.98 -12.75
C ILE A 2 -7.12 -6.46 -12.02
N LYS A 3 -8.19 -6.20 -12.77
CA LYS A 3 -9.50 -5.78 -12.25
C LYS A 3 -10.43 -6.97 -12.20
N VAL A 4 -11.22 -7.04 -11.16
CA VAL A 4 -12.33 -7.99 -11.05
C VAL A 4 -13.63 -7.25 -10.80
N GLU A 5 -14.64 -7.66 -11.53
CA GLU A 5 -16.03 -7.20 -11.40
C GLU A 5 -16.78 -8.06 -10.40
N ARG A 6 -16.32 -9.31 -10.19
CA ARG A 6 -16.96 -10.26 -9.29
C ARG A 6 -15.94 -11.11 -8.54
N LEU A 7 -16.27 -11.45 -7.30
CA LEU A 7 -15.51 -12.38 -6.47
C LEU A 7 -16.46 -13.39 -5.82
N VAL A 8 -16.11 -14.68 -5.90
CA VAL A 8 -16.80 -15.74 -5.16
C VAL A 8 -15.98 -16.03 -3.91
N VAL A 9 -16.62 -15.97 -2.74
CA VAL A 9 -15.99 -16.23 -1.45
C VAL A 9 -16.70 -17.36 -0.72
N GLY A 10 -15.97 -18.04 0.16
CA GLY A 10 -16.52 -19.06 1.03
C GLY A 10 -16.24 -18.83 2.51
N GLU A 11 -16.33 -19.92 3.26
CA GLU A 11 -16.27 -19.92 4.72
C GLU A 11 -14.93 -19.39 5.26
N GLU A 12 -13.85 -19.53 4.50
CA GLU A 12 -12.52 -18.99 4.79
C GLU A 12 -12.48 -17.45 4.88
N HIS A 13 -13.46 -16.78 4.26
CA HIS A 13 -13.64 -15.33 4.33
C HIS A 13 -14.73 -14.91 5.32
N GLY A 14 -15.34 -15.86 6.04
CA GLY A 14 -16.46 -15.61 6.96
C GLY A 14 -17.83 -15.50 6.28
N PHE A 15 -17.97 -15.98 5.04
CA PHE A 15 -19.22 -15.97 4.27
C PHE A 15 -19.71 -17.39 3.95
N PRO A 16 -21.02 -17.59 3.72
CA PRO A 16 -21.52 -18.85 3.18
C PRO A 16 -20.81 -19.22 1.88
N SER A 17 -20.49 -20.50 1.70
CA SER A 17 -19.84 -20.98 0.48
C SER A 17 -20.65 -20.64 -0.78
N GLY A 18 -19.99 -20.03 -1.77
CA GLY A 18 -20.62 -19.59 -3.02
C GLY A 18 -21.23 -18.19 -2.96
N THR A 19 -20.97 -17.40 -1.91
CA THR A 19 -21.38 -15.99 -1.87
C THR A 19 -20.66 -15.20 -2.97
N VAL A 20 -21.43 -14.51 -3.81
CA VAL A 20 -20.92 -13.70 -4.92
C VAL A 20 -21.00 -12.22 -4.54
N PHE A 21 -19.87 -11.53 -4.64
CA PHE A 21 -19.80 -10.07 -4.55
C PHE A 21 -19.63 -9.48 -5.94
N GLU A 22 -20.49 -8.53 -6.30
CA GLU A 22 -20.34 -7.70 -7.50
C GLU A 22 -19.75 -6.34 -7.10
N PHE A 23 -18.77 -5.88 -7.87
CA PHE A 23 -18.06 -4.62 -7.64
C PHE A 23 -18.41 -3.60 -8.72
N ASP A 24 -19.08 -2.52 -8.33
CA ASP A 24 -19.29 -1.33 -9.16
C ASP A 24 -18.78 -0.08 -8.41
N PRO A 25 -17.66 0.54 -8.83
CA PRO A 25 -16.82 0.16 -9.98
C PRO A 25 -15.93 -1.08 -9.72
N PRO A 26 -15.39 -1.72 -10.78
CA PRO A 26 -14.50 -2.88 -10.65
C PRO A 26 -13.31 -2.61 -9.73
N LYS A 27 -12.96 -3.58 -8.88
CA LYS A 27 -11.83 -3.45 -7.93
C LYS A 27 -10.55 -4.01 -8.52
N VAL A 28 -9.44 -3.30 -8.31
CA VAL A 28 -8.09 -3.82 -8.61
C VAL A 28 -7.69 -4.76 -7.49
N ILE A 29 -7.38 -6.01 -7.82
CA ILE A 29 -6.97 -7.03 -6.85
C ILE A 29 -5.49 -7.39 -6.94
N ASP A 30 -4.84 -7.06 -8.06
CA ASP A 30 -3.43 -7.36 -8.26
C ASP A 30 -2.79 -6.29 -9.16
N TYR A 31 -1.59 -5.89 -8.80
CA TYR A 31 -0.72 -5.04 -9.60
C TYR A 31 0.47 -5.88 -10.04
N ARG A 32 0.33 -6.54 -11.20
CA ARG A 32 1.48 -7.17 -11.85
C ARG A 32 2.34 -6.10 -12.51
N ALA A 33 3.55 -5.94 -11.99
CA ALA A 33 4.59 -5.19 -12.65
C ALA A 33 5.09 -6.00 -13.86
N ASP A 34 5.43 -5.29 -14.93
CA ASP A 34 5.99 -5.87 -16.14
C ASP A 34 7.40 -6.42 -15.84
N VAL A 35 7.69 -7.65 -16.28
CA VAL A 35 8.94 -8.34 -15.95
C VAL A 35 10.14 -7.64 -16.59
N GLU A 36 9.99 -7.12 -17.81
CA GLU A 36 11.04 -6.40 -18.52
C GLU A 36 11.33 -5.05 -17.85
N ASP A 37 10.28 -4.36 -17.38
CA ASP A 37 10.45 -3.14 -16.59
C ASP A 37 11.20 -3.42 -15.28
N ILE A 38 10.85 -4.48 -14.54
CA ILE A 38 11.57 -4.85 -13.31
C ILE A 38 13.05 -5.08 -13.63
N ALA A 39 13.36 -5.87 -14.66
CA ALA A 39 14.74 -6.17 -15.05
C ALA A 39 15.51 -4.89 -15.41
N LYS A 40 14.94 -4.05 -16.26
CA LYS A 40 15.51 -2.77 -16.70
C LYS A 40 15.80 -1.81 -15.54
N TYR A 41 14.84 -1.64 -14.64
CA TYR A 41 14.99 -0.67 -13.54
C TYR A 41 15.86 -1.22 -12.41
N LEU A 42 15.88 -2.53 -12.21
CA LEU A 42 16.80 -3.16 -11.28
C LEU A 42 18.25 -3.03 -11.77
N ASP A 43 18.51 -3.29 -13.06
CA ASP A 43 19.83 -3.14 -13.66
C ASP A 43 20.35 -1.69 -13.53
N LYS A 44 19.51 -0.71 -13.88
CA LYS A 44 19.80 0.71 -13.67
C LYS A 44 20.16 1.02 -12.21
N LEU A 45 19.39 0.51 -11.25
CA LEU A 45 19.63 0.75 -9.83
C LEU A 45 20.93 0.11 -9.35
N VAL A 46 21.22 -1.13 -9.77
CA VAL A 46 22.41 -1.89 -9.32
C VAL A 46 23.69 -1.36 -9.95
N LEU A 47 23.64 -0.79 -11.16
CA LEU A 47 24.83 -0.27 -11.84
C LEU A 47 25.13 1.20 -11.51
N ASP A 48 24.12 2.01 -11.14
CA ASP A 48 24.31 3.43 -10.83
C ASP A 48 24.43 3.69 -9.31
N GLU A 49 25.66 3.87 -8.82
CA GLU A 49 25.94 4.15 -7.40
C GLU A 49 25.31 5.46 -6.92
N ASN A 50 25.37 6.51 -7.73
CA ASN A 50 24.84 7.82 -7.37
C ASN A 50 23.32 7.77 -7.22
N LEU A 51 22.65 7.02 -8.11
CA LEU A 51 21.22 6.77 -8.01
C LEU A 51 20.86 6.02 -6.72
N ARG A 52 21.60 4.97 -6.36
CA ARG A 52 21.36 4.23 -5.10
C ARG A 52 21.49 5.13 -3.88
N LYS A 53 22.56 5.93 -3.79
CA LYS A 53 22.76 6.85 -2.67
C LYS A 53 21.64 7.87 -2.58
N SER A 54 21.34 8.55 -3.69
CA SER A 54 20.29 9.59 -3.73
C SER A 54 18.91 9.03 -3.38
N MET A 55 18.54 7.88 -3.95
CA MET A 55 17.25 7.23 -3.66
C MET A 55 17.19 6.74 -2.21
N GLY A 56 18.27 6.14 -1.70
CA GLY A 56 18.34 5.66 -0.32
C GLY A 56 18.20 6.78 0.70
N GLU A 57 18.92 7.89 0.52
CA GLU A 57 18.84 9.08 1.39
C GLU A 57 17.45 9.69 1.39
N LYS A 58 16.86 9.92 0.20
CA LYS A 58 15.50 10.47 0.07
C LYS A 58 14.46 9.52 0.65
N GLY A 59 14.60 8.22 0.40
CA GLY A 59 13.73 7.18 0.96
C GLY A 59 13.79 7.16 2.49
N ARG A 60 14.99 7.18 3.06
CA ARG A 60 15.20 7.19 4.52
C ARG A 60 14.65 8.46 5.17
N LYS A 61 14.82 9.62 4.53
CA LYS A 61 14.23 10.89 4.98
C LYS A 61 12.72 10.80 5.03
N ARG A 62 12.09 10.39 3.92
CA ARG A 62 10.63 10.22 3.82
C ARG A 62 10.09 9.22 4.85
N ALA A 63 10.82 8.12 5.06
CA ALA A 63 10.41 7.08 6.00
C ALA A 63 10.31 7.63 7.42
N VAL A 64 11.29 8.42 7.88
CA VAL A 64 11.22 9.03 9.21
C VAL A 64 10.19 10.15 9.29
N GLU A 65 10.07 10.99 8.27
CA GLU A 65 9.10 12.09 8.28
C GLU A 65 7.64 11.61 8.37
N VAL A 66 7.34 10.40 7.86
CA VAL A 66 5.96 9.92 7.74
C VAL A 66 5.66 8.73 8.64
N PHE A 67 6.62 7.82 8.83
CA PHE A 67 6.42 6.54 9.52
C PHE A 67 7.18 6.43 10.85
N ASP A 68 7.89 7.48 11.30
CA ASP A 68 8.36 7.52 12.69
C ASP A 68 7.17 7.38 13.64
N TYR A 69 7.31 6.52 14.65
CA TYR A 69 6.21 6.17 15.54
C TYR A 69 5.61 7.40 16.24
N ARG A 70 6.39 8.46 16.48
CA ARG A 70 5.91 9.70 17.10
C ARG A 70 5.00 10.46 16.16
N VAL A 71 5.32 10.47 14.87
CA VAL A 71 4.48 11.08 13.83
C VAL A 71 3.18 10.31 13.70
N VAL A 72 3.26 8.98 13.66
CA VAL A 72 2.09 8.10 13.54
C VAL A 72 1.19 8.22 14.78
N ALA A 73 1.75 8.17 15.99
CA ALA A 73 1.00 8.29 17.23
C ALA A 73 0.29 9.64 17.35
N ARG A 74 0.97 10.75 16.97
CA ARG A 74 0.35 12.07 16.96
C ARG A 74 -0.84 12.13 16.00
N ARG A 75 -0.66 11.67 14.75
CA ARG A 75 -1.75 11.59 13.77
C ARG A 75 -2.92 10.74 14.27
N PHE A 76 -2.62 9.65 14.97
CA PHE A 76 -3.66 8.80 15.55
C PHE A 76 -4.48 9.55 16.59
N ILE A 77 -3.83 10.23 17.54
CA ILE A 77 -4.53 11.08 18.53
C ILE A 77 -5.34 12.18 17.83
N ASP A 78 -4.78 12.84 16.82
CA ASP A 78 -5.49 13.87 16.04
C ASP A 78 -6.77 13.31 15.39
N ILE A 79 -6.72 12.08 14.88
CA ILE A 79 -7.88 11.37 14.31
C ILE A 79 -8.91 11.05 15.40
N LEU A 80 -8.48 10.57 16.56
CA LEU A 80 -9.39 10.26 17.67
C LEU A 80 -10.10 11.52 18.18
N LYS A 81 -9.36 12.61 18.37
CA LYS A 81 -9.90 13.93 18.74
C LYS A 81 -10.88 14.43 17.70
N LYS A 82 -10.52 14.38 16.42
CA LYS A 82 -11.41 14.77 15.31
C LYS A 82 -12.71 13.97 15.27
N ARG A 83 -12.70 12.72 15.76
CA ARG A 83 -13.88 11.84 15.83
C ARG A 83 -14.61 11.90 17.18
N ALA A 84 -14.21 12.79 18.10
CA ALA A 84 -14.75 12.91 19.45
C ALA A 84 -14.72 11.59 20.25
N LEU A 85 -13.70 10.76 20.01
CA LEU A 85 -13.52 9.49 20.73
C LEU A 85 -12.73 9.66 22.04
N ILE A 86 -12.04 10.79 22.19
CA ILE A 86 -11.29 11.20 23.37
C ILE A 86 -11.41 12.72 23.56
N ASP A 87 -11.39 13.17 24.82
CA ASP A 87 -11.37 14.59 25.19
C ASP A 87 -9.97 15.22 24.98
N GLU A 88 -9.87 16.55 25.10
CA GLU A 88 -8.63 17.33 24.85
C GLU A 88 -7.42 16.94 25.71
#